data_AF-A0A7R9Y2I4-F1
#
_entry.id   AF-A0A7R9Y2I4-F1
#
_cell.length_a   1.000
_cell.length_b   1.000
_cell.length_c   1.000
_cell.angle_alpha   90.00
_cell.angle_beta   90.00
_cell.angle_gamma   90.00
#
_symmetry.space_group_name_H-M   'P 1'
#
loop_
_entity.id
_entity.type
_entity.pdbx_description
1 polymer ?
#
loop_
_entity_poly.entity_id
_entity_poly.type
_entity_poly.pdbx_seq_one_letter_code
_entity_poly.pdbx_strand_id
1 'polypeptide(L)'
;AHAHTHNQAWSVRKAVAESVVDVAAVCDQEQCIELLEVFEELANDVSQWVRTAALRSLGALVARCGGKEVSPDVVSYFTAMADPDPDGGGGAGPPGSTDLTYECAFALPAVALTLGAER
;
A
#
# COMPACT_ATOMS: atom_id res chain seq x y z
N ALA A 1 18.57 -9.63 -30.73
CA ALA A 1 17.76 -10.47 -29.83
C ALA A 1 18.53 -10.61 -28.52
N HIS A 2 18.14 -10.15 -27.32
CA HIS A 2 16.99 -9.44 -26.79
C HIS A 2 17.53 -8.71 -25.53
N ALA A 3 17.65 -7.38 -25.56
CA ALA A 3 18.21 -6.60 -24.44
C ALA A 3 17.16 -5.69 -23.77
N HIS A 4 15.92 -6.18 -23.59
CA HIS A 4 14.81 -5.36 -23.08
C HIS A 4 14.07 -5.94 -21.85
N THR A 5 14.48 -7.09 -21.30
CA THR A 5 13.66 -7.81 -20.31
C THR A 5 14.03 -7.60 -18.84
N HIS A 6 15.11 -6.86 -18.51
CA HIS A 6 15.59 -6.81 -17.12
C HIS A 6 15.08 -5.64 -16.26
N ASN A 7 14.48 -4.61 -16.86
CA ASN A 7 13.95 -3.44 -16.12
C ASN A 7 12.42 -3.36 -16.07
N GLN A 8 11.71 -4.28 -16.74
CA GLN A 8 10.24 -4.23 -16.80
C GLN A 8 9.56 -4.88 -15.59
N ALA A 9 10.24 -5.77 -14.86
CA ALA A 9 9.61 -6.55 -13.81
C ALA A 9 9.11 -5.68 -12.64
N TRP A 10 9.89 -4.69 -12.19
CA TRP A 10 9.47 -3.82 -11.08
C TRP A 10 8.46 -2.77 -11.52
N SER A 11 8.57 -2.23 -12.75
CA SER A 11 7.65 -1.21 -13.25
C SER A 11 6.25 -1.79 -13.49
N VAL A 12 6.15 -3.05 -13.92
CA VAL A 12 4.87 -3.76 -14.04
C VAL A 12 4.25 -3.97 -12.66
N ARG A 13 5.00 -4.48 -11.68
CA ARG A 13 4.48 -4.66 -10.31
C ARG A 13 4.10 -3.34 -9.64
N LYS A 14 4.86 -2.28 -9.91
CA LYS A 14 4.49 -0.92 -9.48
C LYS A 14 3.16 -0.49 -10.10
N ALA A 15 2.95 -0.72 -11.40
CA ALA A 15 1.67 -0.40 -12.04
C ALA A 15 0.50 -1.22 -11.45
N VAL A 16 0.74 -2.47 -11.07
CA VAL A 16 -0.24 -3.27 -10.31
C VAL A 16 -0.56 -2.62 -8.97
N ALA A 17 0.46 -2.24 -8.19
CA ALA A 17 0.27 -1.54 -6.92
C ALA A 17 -0.49 -0.22 -7.07
N GLU A 18 -0.21 0.55 -8.12
CA GLU A 18 -0.92 1.81 -8.41
C GLU A 18 -2.38 1.61 -8.85
N SER A 19 -2.72 0.43 -9.39
CA SER A 19 -4.07 0.14 -9.89
C SER A 19 -4.93 -0.68 -8.90
N VAL A 20 -4.37 -1.09 -7.75
CA VAL A 20 -5.01 -2.06 -6.85
C VAL A 20 -6.37 -1.57 -6.33
N VAL A 21 -6.51 -0.27 -6.06
CA VAL A 21 -7.76 0.33 -5.58
C VAL A 21 -8.83 0.40 -6.67
N ASP A 22 -8.42 0.66 -7.92
CA ASP A 22 -9.34 0.67 -9.06
C ASP A 22 -9.91 -0.73 -9.32
N VAL A 23 -9.08 -1.77 -9.15
CA VAL A 23 -9.51 -3.17 -9.18
C VAL A 23 -10.47 -3.45 -8.02
N ALA A 24 -10.11 -3.06 -6.79
CA ALA A 24 -10.95 -3.23 -5.60
C ALA A 24 -12.35 -2.61 -5.75
N ALA A 25 -12.48 -1.51 -6.51
CA ALA A 25 -13.75 -0.83 -6.72
C ALA A 25 -14.83 -1.74 -7.34
N VAL A 26 -14.43 -2.70 -8.17
CA VAL A 26 -15.33 -3.64 -8.85
C VAL A 26 -15.37 -5.04 -8.22
N CYS A 27 -14.61 -5.28 -7.15
CA CYS A 27 -14.58 -6.55 -6.43
C CYS A 27 -15.74 -6.69 -5.43
N ASP A 28 -16.20 -7.93 -5.24
CA ASP A 28 -16.98 -8.29 -4.05
C ASP A 28 -16.08 -8.49 -2.81
N GLN A 29 -16.66 -8.90 -1.69
CA GLN A 29 -15.93 -9.02 -0.42
C GLN A 29 -14.88 -10.14 -0.45
N GLU A 30 -15.19 -11.30 -1.05
CA GLU A 30 -14.25 -12.43 -1.14
C GLU A 30 -13.04 -12.05 -2.00
N GLN A 31 -13.29 -11.40 -3.14
CA GLN A 31 -12.24 -10.88 -4.01
C GLN A 31 -11.39 -9.80 -3.34
N CYS A 32 -12.00 -8.97 -2.49
CA CYS A 32 -11.30 -7.97 -1.69
C CYS A 32 -10.30 -8.60 -0.71
N ILE A 33 -10.63 -9.76 -0.13
CA ILE A 33 -9.73 -10.50 0.76
C ILE A 33 -8.53 -11.03 -0.02
N GLU A 34 -8.74 -11.67 -1.17
CA GLU A 34 -7.65 -12.12 -2.04
C GLU A 34 -6.75 -10.96 -2.48
N LEU A 35 -7.34 -9.80 -2.74
CA LEU A 35 -6.60 -8.60 -3.14
C LEU A 35 -5.74 -8.03 -2.00
N LEU A 36 -6.16 -8.18 -0.73
CA LEU A 36 -5.35 -7.83 0.43
C LEU A 36 -4.11 -8.72 0.56
N GLU A 37 -4.20 -10.01 0.22
CA GLU A 37 -3.04 -10.91 0.18
C GLU A 37 -2.04 -10.48 -0.90
N VAL A 38 -2.52 -10.16 -2.11
CA VAL A 38 -1.69 -9.61 -3.19
C VAL A 38 -1.05 -8.29 -2.78
N PHE A 39 -1.79 -7.44 -2.06
CA PHE A 39 -1.24 -6.20 -1.52
C PHE A 39 -0.07 -6.45 -0.57
N GLU A 40 -0.16 -7.44 0.32
CA GLU A 40 0.93 -7.76 1.26
C GLU A 40 2.21 -8.19 0.52
N GLU A 41 2.08 -8.93 -0.59
CA GLU A 41 3.23 -9.26 -1.44
C GLU A 41 3.89 -7.99 -2.02
N LEU A 42 3.08 -7.03 -2.48
CA LEU A 42 3.56 -5.76 -3.03
C LEU A 42 4.16 -4.84 -1.97
N ALA A 43 3.59 -4.82 -0.77
CA ALA A 43 4.09 -4.06 0.38
C ALA A 43 5.45 -4.59 0.87
N ASN A 44 5.73 -5.88 0.68
CA ASN A 44 7.01 -6.52 0.99
C ASN A 44 7.95 -6.69 -0.23
N ASP A 45 7.64 -6.08 -1.37
CA ASP A 45 8.43 -6.24 -2.60
C ASP A 45 9.90 -5.80 -2.40
N VAL A 46 10.83 -6.47 -3.06
CA VAL A 46 12.26 -6.12 -3.02
C VAL A 46 12.53 -4.69 -3.51
N SER A 47 11.71 -4.17 -4.42
CA SER A 47 11.82 -2.80 -4.96
C SER A 47 11.10 -1.80 -4.08
N GLN A 48 11.84 -0.82 -3.56
CA GLN A 48 11.26 0.30 -2.80
C GLN A 48 10.18 1.04 -3.59
N TRP A 49 10.32 1.16 -4.92
CA TRP A 49 9.34 1.83 -5.76
C TRP A 49 8.00 1.11 -5.80
N VAL A 50 8.00 -0.22 -5.71
CA VAL A 50 6.77 -1.03 -5.64
C VAL A 50 6.17 -0.90 -4.23
N ARG A 51 6.98 -1.03 -3.19
CA ARG A 51 6.54 -0.87 -1.79
C ARG A 51 5.89 0.51 -1.55
N THR A 52 6.56 1.59 -1.94
CA THR A 52 6.02 2.95 -1.78
C THR A 52 4.73 3.14 -2.56
N ALA A 53 4.61 2.58 -3.78
CA ALA A 53 3.37 2.65 -4.54
C ALA A 53 2.22 1.90 -3.86
N ALA A 54 2.48 0.70 -3.34
CA ALA A 54 1.51 -0.05 -2.56
C ALA A 54 1.07 0.74 -1.33
N LEU A 55 2.01 1.18 -0.50
CA LEU A 55 1.71 1.91 0.74
C LEU A 55 0.90 3.19 0.50
N ARG A 56 1.12 3.93 -0.60
CA ARG A 56 0.28 5.08 -0.98
C ARG A 56 -1.20 4.72 -1.15
N SER A 57 -1.49 3.53 -1.66
CA SER A 57 -2.87 3.04 -1.87
C SER A 57 -3.49 2.37 -0.65
N LEU A 58 -2.71 2.06 0.39
CA LEU A 58 -3.11 1.23 1.53
C LEU A 58 -4.37 1.74 2.23
N GLY A 59 -4.42 3.04 2.54
CA GLY A 59 -5.56 3.62 3.25
C GLY A 59 -6.87 3.48 2.49
N ALA A 60 -6.84 3.72 1.17
CA ALA A 60 -8.01 3.55 0.31
C ALA A 60 -8.41 2.09 0.15
N LEU A 61 -7.43 1.18 0.04
CA LEU A 61 -7.69 -0.25 -0.05
C LEU A 61 -8.33 -0.80 1.24
N VAL A 62 -7.82 -0.42 2.41
CA VAL A 62 -8.42 -0.81 3.70
C VAL A 62 -9.82 -0.20 3.86
N ALA A 63 -10.03 1.05 3.45
CA ALA A 63 -11.37 1.65 3.48
C ALA A 63 -12.38 0.89 2.60
N ARG A 64 -11.94 0.30 1.48
CA ARG A 64 -12.79 -0.40 0.50
C ARG A 64 -13.00 -1.88 0.80
N CYS A 65 -11.95 -2.58 1.22
CA CYS A 65 -11.90 -4.03 1.38
C CYS A 65 -11.82 -4.48 2.84
N GLY A 66 -11.64 -3.54 3.77
CA GLY A 66 -11.36 -3.86 5.16
C GLY A 66 -12.54 -4.37 5.97
N GLY A 67 -12.27 -4.66 7.24
CA GLY A 67 -13.23 -5.23 8.19
C GLY A 67 -12.54 -6.13 9.21
N LYS A 68 -13.27 -7.13 9.72
CA LYS A 68 -12.74 -8.10 10.69
C LYS A 68 -11.64 -9.00 10.11
N GLU A 69 -11.59 -9.15 8.79
CA GLU A 69 -10.71 -10.09 8.08
C GLU A 69 -9.33 -9.51 7.73
N VAL A 70 -9.13 -8.19 7.86
CA VAL A 70 -7.82 -7.56 7.57
C VAL A 70 -6.72 -8.16 8.45
N SER A 71 -5.56 -8.48 7.88
CA SER A 71 -4.45 -9.03 8.67
C SER A 71 -3.87 -7.97 9.63
N PRO A 72 -3.25 -8.39 10.75
CA PRO A 72 -2.51 -7.47 11.62
C PRO A 72 -1.37 -6.74 10.89
N ASP A 73 -0.76 -7.38 9.88
CA ASP A 73 0.34 -6.80 9.11
C ASP A 73 -0.11 -5.60 8.28
N VAL A 74 -1.29 -5.68 7.66
CA VAL A 74 -1.89 -4.54 6.93
C VAL A 74 -2.13 -3.33 7.86
N VAL A 75 -2.57 -3.58 9.10
CA VAL A 75 -2.72 -2.51 10.11
C VAL A 75 -1.36 -1.95 10.50
N SER A 76 -0.38 -2.82 10.73
CA SER A 76 1.00 -2.45 11.06
C SER A 76 1.62 -1.55 9.99
N TYR A 77 1.48 -1.92 8.70
CA TYR A 77 1.93 -1.10 7.58
C TYR A 77 1.30 0.28 7.59
N PHE A 78 0.00 0.38 7.85
CA PHE A 78 -0.71 1.66 7.88
C PHE A 78 -0.23 2.54 9.05
N THR A 79 -0.01 1.94 10.23
CA THR A 79 0.51 2.68 11.38
C THR A 79 1.96 3.13 11.19
N ALA A 80 2.79 2.31 10.53
CA ALA A 80 4.18 2.65 10.26
C ALA A 80 4.33 3.82 9.26
N MET A 81 3.32 4.07 8.40
CA MET A 81 3.30 5.25 7.53
C MET A 81 3.21 6.57 8.33
N ALA A 82 2.72 6.52 9.58
CA ALA A 82 2.57 7.69 10.44
C ALA A 82 3.90 8.13 11.07
N ASP A 83 4.94 7.29 11.02
CA ASP A 83 6.26 7.64 11.53
C ASP A 83 7.04 8.43 10.47
N PRO A 84 7.27 9.74 10.65
CA PRO A 84 8.18 10.48 9.80
C PRO A 84 9.59 9.94 10.07
N ASP A 85 10.26 9.46 9.03
CA ASP A 85 11.63 8.94 9.10
C ASP A 85 12.51 9.87 9.98
N PRO A 86 13.07 9.38 11.10
CA PRO A 86 13.76 10.23 12.09
C PRO A 86 15.04 10.86 11.55
N ASP A 87 15.63 10.25 10.52
CA ASP A 87 16.62 10.89 9.68
C ASP A 87 15.87 11.65 8.58
N GLY A 88 15.77 12.99 8.70
CA GLY A 88 15.37 13.88 7.60
C GLY A 88 16.39 13.84 6.45
N GLY A 89 16.64 12.66 5.89
CA GLY A 89 17.75 12.30 5.04
C GLY A 89 17.59 12.88 3.65
N GLY A 90 18.26 14.00 3.41
CA GLY A 90 18.69 14.45 2.09
C GLY A 90 19.69 13.48 1.43
N GLY A 91 19.36 12.19 1.38
CA GLY A 91 20.16 11.13 0.79
C GLY A 91 19.33 10.33 -0.20
N ALA A 92 19.41 10.70 -1.48
CA ALA A 92 19.10 9.88 -2.67
C ALA A 92 17.87 8.93 -2.65
N GLY A 93 16.91 9.12 -1.75
CA GLY A 93 15.60 8.48 -1.78
C GLY A 93 14.70 9.20 -2.78
N PRO A 94 13.70 8.52 -3.37
CA PRO A 94 12.72 9.19 -4.21
C PRO A 94 12.03 10.32 -3.43
N PRO A 95 11.67 11.45 -4.07
CA PRO A 95 10.76 12.41 -3.45
C PRO A 95 9.46 11.68 -3.06
N GLY A 96 9.10 11.71 -1.77
CA GLY A 96 7.80 11.20 -1.28
C GLY A 96 7.78 10.39 0.02
N SER A 97 8.84 10.35 0.84
CA SER A 97 8.75 9.76 2.19
C SER A 97 7.79 10.53 3.11
N THR A 98 7.74 11.85 2.97
CA THR A 98 6.75 12.71 3.64
C THR A 98 5.33 12.50 3.11
N ASP A 99 5.18 12.03 1.86
CA ASP A 99 3.87 11.81 1.26
C ASP A 99 3.11 10.72 2.01
N LEU A 100 3.78 9.63 2.41
CA LEU A 100 3.10 8.51 3.09
C LEU A 100 2.46 8.93 4.42
N THR A 101 3.09 9.82 5.17
CA THR A 101 2.51 10.37 6.41
C THR A 101 1.25 11.19 6.12
N TYR A 102 1.25 11.97 5.03
CA TYR A 102 0.04 12.69 4.61
C TYR A 102 -1.05 11.75 4.10
N GLU A 103 -0.69 10.72 3.32
CA GLU A 103 -1.63 9.71 2.82
C GLU A 103 -2.30 8.96 3.98
N CYS A 104 -1.54 8.51 4.99
CA CYS A 104 -2.13 7.84 6.14
C CYS A 104 -2.97 8.79 6.99
N ALA A 105 -2.52 10.04 7.22
CA ALA A 105 -3.30 11.02 7.98
C ALA A 105 -4.64 11.34 7.31
N PHE A 106 -4.65 11.47 5.98
CA PHE A 106 -5.86 11.70 5.20
C PHE A 106 -6.81 10.51 5.24
N ALA A 107 -6.29 9.28 5.13
CA ALA A 107 -7.09 8.06 5.11
C ALA A 107 -7.53 7.57 6.51
N LEU A 108 -6.89 8.04 7.59
CA LEU A 108 -7.11 7.57 8.96
C LEU A 108 -8.58 7.50 9.39
N PRO A 109 -9.44 8.52 9.14
CA PRO A 109 -10.83 8.45 9.55
C PRO A 109 -11.60 7.30 8.89
N ALA A 110 -11.37 7.07 7.59
CA ALA A 110 -12.02 5.98 6.86
C ALA A 110 -11.51 4.62 7.34
N VAL A 111 -10.19 4.48 7.51
CA VAL A 111 -9.57 3.25 8.02
C VAL A 111 -10.09 2.93 9.43
N ALA A 112 -10.10 3.90 10.34
CA ALA A 112 -10.58 3.70 11.71
C ALA A 112 -12.05 3.26 11.76
N LEU A 113 -12.90 3.84 10.91
CA LEU A 113 -14.31 3.44 10.80
C LEU A 113 -14.48 2.03 10.24
N THR A 114 -13.72 1.67 9.21
CA THR A 114 -13.79 0.34 8.58
C THR A 114 -13.27 -0.77 9.49
N LEU A 115 -12.18 -0.52 10.22
CA LEU A 115 -11.61 -1.48 11.16
C LEU A 115 -12.46 -1.64 12.44
N GLY A 116 -13.11 -0.56 12.88
CA GLY A 116 -13.93 -0.53 14.08
C GLY A 116 -13.13 -0.57 15.38
N ALA A 117 -13.83 -0.49 16.52
CA ALA A 117 -13.22 -0.36 17.85
C ALA A 117 -12.58 -1.65 18.41
N GLU A 118 -12.70 -2.79 17.72
CA GLU A 118 -12.16 -4.07 18.17
C GLU A 118 -10.72 -4.34 17.67
N ARG A 119 -10.07 -3.34 17.06
CA ARG A 119 -8.68 -3.40 16.58
C ARG A 119 -7.74 -2.53 17.39
#